data_AF-A0A4R8DQS2-F1
#
_entry.id   AF-A0A4R8DQS2-F1
#
_cell.length_a   1.000
_cell.length_b   1.000
_cell.length_c   1.000
_cell.angle_alpha   90.00
_cell.angle_beta   90.00
_cell.angle_gamma   90.00
#
_symmetry.space_group_name_H-M   'P 1'
#
loop_
_entity.id
_entity.type
_entity.pdbx_description
1 polymer ?
#
loop_
_entity_poly.entity_id
_entity_poly.type
_entity_poly.pdbx_seq_one_letter_code
_entity_poly.pdbx_strand_id
1 'polypeptide(L)'
;MGRKLPVVEVAGICFYIDVMREELRQVDNSKNTISFNFFRQEGDGYVFLYDVGARRARQRNEEFDGAVVCWAMLPALMELDPQGLADKYDIPIEELCPDKSFYPPQRVTARLIPFETEI
;
A
#
# COMPACT_ATOMS: atom_id res chain seq x y z
N MET A 1 7.74 1.45 -22.86
CA MET A 1 7.19 0.19 -22.31
C MET A 1 6.93 0.46 -20.83
N GLY A 2 5.67 0.35 -20.37
CA GLY A 2 5.33 0.65 -18.97
C GLY A 2 5.78 -0.46 -18.04
N ARG A 3 6.40 -0.12 -16.90
CA ARG A 3 6.73 -1.07 -15.84
C ARG A 3 5.45 -1.73 -15.30
N LYS A 4 5.52 -3.01 -14.92
CA LYS A 4 4.40 -3.67 -14.24
C LYS A 4 4.40 -3.24 -12.78
N LEU A 5 3.36 -2.52 -12.37
CA LEU A 5 3.18 -2.13 -10.99
C LEU A 5 2.79 -3.35 -10.15
N PRO A 6 3.38 -3.53 -8.96
CA PRO A 6 2.99 -4.61 -8.06
C PRO A 6 1.56 -4.38 -7.54
N VAL A 7 0.90 -5.47 -7.18
CA VAL A 7 -0.48 -5.47 -6.72
C VAL A 7 -0.53 -5.88 -5.26
N VAL A 8 -1.13 -5.06 -4.41
CA VAL A 8 -1.48 -5.45 -3.05
C VAL A 8 -2.94 -5.83 -2.97
N GLU A 9 -3.22 -6.96 -2.34
CA GLU A 9 -4.57 -7.33 -1.92
C GLU A 9 -4.84 -6.85 -0.49
N VAL A 10 -5.83 -5.98 -0.32
CA VAL A 10 -6.25 -5.40 0.94
C VAL A 10 -7.73 -5.74 1.14
N ALA A 11 -8.06 -6.54 2.16
CA ALA A 11 -9.43 -6.97 2.43
C ALA A 11 -10.13 -7.63 1.21
N GLY A 12 -9.39 -8.43 0.44
CA GLY A 12 -9.88 -9.09 -0.77
C GLY A 12 -9.99 -8.18 -2.00
N ILE A 13 -9.48 -6.95 -1.92
CA ILE A 13 -9.50 -5.98 -3.02
C ILE A 13 -8.08 -5.73 -3.50
N CYS A 14 -7.85 -5.85 -4.80
CA CYS A 14 -6.55 -5.63 -5.41
C CYS A 14 -6.31 -4.15 -5.74
N PHE A 15 -5.14 -3.64 -5.40
CA PHE A 15 -4.67 -2.28 -5.70
C PHE A 15 -3.28 -2.33 -6.34
N TYR A 16 -3.10 -1.59 -7.43
CA TYR A 16 -1.78 -1.30 -7.99
C TYR A 16 -1.04 -0.32 -7.10
N ILE A 17 0.20 -0.65 -6.74
CA ILE A 17 1.11 0.21 -6.00
C ILE A 17 1.81 1.12 -6.99
N ASP A 18 1.45 2.40 -7.01
CA ASP A 18 2.13 3.40 -7.82
C ASP A 18 3.02 4.27 -6.94
N VAL A 19 4.28 3.86 -6.80
CA VAL A 19 5.25 4.62 -6.01
C VAL A 19 5.52 5.99 -6.62
N MET A 20 5.54 6.12 -7.96
CA MET A 20 5.84 7.38 -8.64
C MET A 20 4.81 8.45 -8.33
N ARG A 21 3.54 8.06 -8.29
CA ARG A 21 2.42 8.94 -7.96
C ARG A 21 2.07 8.94 -6.49
N GLU A 22 2.76 8.13 -5.69
CA GLU A 22 2.52 7.97 -4.26
C GLU A 22 1.07 7.63 -3.97
N GLU A 23 0.49 6.71 -4.73
CA GLU A 23 -0.91 6.32 -4.59
C GLU A 23 -1.12 4.83 -4.89
N LEU A 24 -2.03 4.21 -4.14
CA LEU A 24 -2.61 2.93 -4.51
C LEU A 24 -3.80 3.16 -5.44
N ARG A 25 -3.84 2.46 -6.56
CA ARG A 25 -4.95 2.55 -7.52
C ARG A 25 -5.68 1.23 -7.60
N GLN A 26 -6.96 1.21 -7.27
CA GLN A 26 -7.72 -0.04 -7.29
C GLN A 26 -7.71 -0.64 -8.70
N VAL A 27 -7.42 -1.94 -8.79
CA VAL A 27 -7.36 -2.67 -10.07
C VAL A 27 -8.72 -2.66 -10.75
N ASP A 28 -9.78 -2.89 -9.97
CA ASP A 28 -11.16 -2.96 -10.46
C ASP A 28 -11.77 -1.58 -10.74
N ASN A 29 -11.33 -0.53 -10.03
CA ASN A 29 -11.88 0.81 -10.14
C ASN A 29 -10.79 1.88 -10.07
N SER A 30 -10.27 2.31 -11.23
CA SER A 30 -9.19 3.30 -11.30
C SER A 30 -9.56 4.70 -10.76
N LYS A 31 -10.85 4.97 -10.46
CA LYS A 31 -11.26 6.20 -9.76
C LYS A 31 -11.02 6.13 -8.25
N ASN A 32 -10.95 4.91 -7.70
CA ASN A 32 -10.65 4.70 -6.30
C ASN A 32 -9.13 4.65 -6.14
N THR A 33 -8.57 5.79 -5.75
CA THR A 33 -7.14 5.93 -5.48
C THR A 33 -6.92 6.36 -4.04
N ILE A 34 -5.85 5.83 -3.44
CA ILE A 34 -5.49 6.09 -2.06
C ILE A 34 -4.09 6.68 -2.04
N SER A 35 -3.98 7.96 -1.73
CA SER A 35 -2.69 8.61 -1.59
C SER A 35 -1.88 8.05 -0.41
N PHE A 36 -0.58 7.89 -0.59
CA PHE A 36 0.37 7.48 0.45
C PHE A 36 0.43 8.50 1.59
N ASN A 37 -0.08 9.71 1.39
CA ASN A 37 -0.26 10.69 2.45
C ASN A 37 -1.19 10.19 3.58
N PHE A 38 -2.06 9.20 3.31
CA PHE A 38 -2.87 8.54 4.33
C PHE A 38 -2.13 7.43 5.07
N PHE A 39 -0.91 7.11 4.65
CA PHE A 39 -0.14 5.98 5.16
C PHE A 39 0.72 6.52 6.28
N ARG A 40 0.76 5.75 7.36
CA ARG A 40 1.66 5.95 8.47
C ARG A 40 2.79 4.96 8.31
N GLN A 41 4.03 5.46 8.31
CA GLN A 41 5.18 4.58 8.40
C GLN A 41 5.19 3.94 9.79
N GLU A 42 5.22 2.60 9.83
CA GLU A 42 5.28 1.84 11.07
C GLU A 42 6.43 0.83 10.97
N GLY A 43 7.54 1.15 11.65
CA GLY A 43 8.78 0.40 11.51
C GLY A 43 9.30 0.46 10.06
N ASP A 44 9.48 -0.71 9.45
CA ASP A 44 9.93 -0.86 8.07
C ASP A 44 8.76 -0.82 7.06
N GLY A 45 7.53 -1.01 7.54
CA GLY A 45 6.33 -1.08 6.70
C GLY A 45 5.50 0.20 6.72
N TYR A 46 4.34 0.11 6.09
CA TYR A 46 3.35 1.18 6.05
C TYR A 46 1.99 0.66 6.52
N VAL A 47 1.28 1.45 7.33
CA VAL A 47 -0.05 1.11 7.81
C VAL A 47 -1.03 2.21 7.45
N PHE A 48 -2.23 1.84 7.04
CA PHE A 48 -3.28 2.79 6.73
C PHE A 48 -4.64 2.23 7.13
N LEU A 49 -5.61 3.12 7.35
CA LEU A 49 -6.97 2.74 7.69
C LEU A 49 -7.74 2.43 6.42
N TYR A 50 -8.28 1.22 6.38
CA TYR A 50 -9.10 0.73 5.28
C TYR A 50 -10.50 0.39 5.76
N ASP A 51 -11.49 1.00 5.13
CA ASP A 51 -12.90 0.75 5.39
C ASP A 51 -13.38 -0.38 4.48
N VAL A 52 -13.69 -1.53 5.09
CA VAL A 52 -14.15 -2.73 4.38
C VAL A 52 -15.58 -2.54 3.87
N GLY A 53 -16.41 -1.79 4.60
CA GLY A 53 -17.79 -1.52 4.22
C GLY A 53 -17.88 -0.61 3.00
N ALA A 54 -17.16 0.51 3.02
CA ALA A 54 -17.12 1.51 1.96
C ALA A 54 -16.06 1.22 0.88
N ARG A 55 -15.20 0.21 1.07
CA ARG A 55 -14.13 -0.22 0.14
C ARG A 55 -13.19 0.91 -0.26
N ARG A 56 -12.82 1.75 0.71
CA ARG A 56 -11.95 2.92 0.51
C ARG A 56 -11.07 3.11 1.73
N ALA A 57 -9.93 3.75 1.53
CA ALA A 57 -9.17 4.25 2.67
C ALA A 57 -9.90 5.42 3.34
N ARG A 58 -9.69 5.57 4.64
CA ARG A 58 -10.22 6.66 5.45
C ARG A 58 -9.10 7.28 6.27
N GLN A 59 -9.27 8.54 6.64
CA GLN A 59 -8.40 9.17 7.62
C GLN A 59 -8.83 8.81 9.03
N ARG A 60 -7.87 8.77 9.96
CA ARG A 60 -8.15 8.56 11.39
C ARG A 60 -9.05 9.65 11.99
N ASN A 61 -9.03 10.85 11.41
CA ASN A 61 -9.86 11.98 11.86
C ASN A 61 -11.30 11.92 11.34
N GLU A 62 -11.66 10.95 10.50
CA GLU A 62 -13.04 10.77 10.06
C GLU A 62 -13.81 9.92 11.07
N GLU A 63 -15.06 10.32 11.35
CA GLU A 63 -15.95 9.55 12.20
C GLU A 63 -16.34 8.24 11.51
N PHE A 64 -16.04 7.12 12.16
CA PHE A 64 -16.40 5.78 11.73
C PHE A 64 -17.79 5.42 12.24
N ASP A 65 -18.82 6.15 11.80
CA ASP A 65 -20.20 5.91 12.24
C ASP A 65 -20.68 4.54 11.69
N GLY A 66 -20.54 3.49 12.52
CA GLY A 66 -20.88 2.11 12.18
C GLY A 66 -20.01 1.46 11.09
N ALA A 67 -18.90 2.09 10.70
CA ALA A 67 -18.04 1.58 9.63
C ALA A 67 -17.08 0.48 10.14
N VAL A 68 -17.02 -0.64 9.42
CA VAL A 68 -16.03 -1.70 9.70
C VAL A 68 -14.68 -1.28 9.10
N VAL A 69 -13.85 -0.68 9.94
CA VAL A 69 -12.49 -0.25 9.58
C VAL A 69 -11.43 -1.22 10.11
N CYS A 70 -10.40 -1.44 9.30
CA CYS A 70 -9.26 -2.28 9.63
C CYS A 70 -7.97 -1.51 9.30
N TRP A 71 -6.94 -1.72 10.11
CA TRP A 71 -5.58 -1.35 9.77
C TRP A 71 -5.04 -2.32 8.74
N ALA A 72 -4.73 -1.82 7.55
CA ALA A 72 -4.01 -2.57 6.54
C ALA A 72 -2.52 -2.26 6.65
N MET A 73 -1.73 -3.28 7.02
CA MET A 73 -0.27 -3.21 7.04
C MET A 73 0.28 -3.74 5.73
N LEU A 74 1.06 -2.89 5.07
CA LEU A 74 1.88 -3.18 3.93
C LEU A 74 3.34 -3.34 4.38
N PRO A 75 4.08 -4.29 3.79
CA PRO A 75 5.54 -4.33 3.93
C PRO A 75 6.17 -3.12 3.23
N ALA A 76 7.48 -2.98 3.39
CA ALA A 76 8.23 -1.84 2.88
C ALA A 76 8.08 -1.72 1.36
N LEU A 77 7.98 -0.48 0.85
CA LEU A 77 7.93 -0.23 -0.59
C LEU A 77 9.21 -0.71 -1.29
N MET A 78 10.34 -0.79 -0.59
CA MET A 78 11.57 -1.38 -1.13
C MET A 78 11.44 -2.89 -1.39
N GLU A 79 10.61 -3.61 -0.64
CA GLU A 79 10.35 -5.03 -0.91
C GLU A 79 9.32 -5.21 -2.03
N LEU A 80 8.39 -4.26 -2.14
CA LEU A 80 7.28 -4.32 -3.08
C LEU A 80 7.63 -3.80 -4.48
N ASP A 81 8.16 -2.57 -4.56
CA ASP A 81 8.52 -1.87 -5.79
C ASP A 81 9.87 -1.13 -5.64
N PRO A 82 10.99 -1.87 -5.43
CA PRO A 82 12.31 -1.26 -5.27
C PRO A 82 12.69 -0.41 -6.48
N GLN A 83 12.28 -0.82 -7.69
CA GLN A 83 12.50 -0.06 -8.91
C GLN A 83 11.75 1.27 -8.91
N GLY A 84 10.50 1.28 -8.44
CA GLY A 84 9.74 2.52 -8.34
C GLY A 84 10.27 3.47 -7.27
N LEU A 85 10.84 2.92 -6.20
CA LEU A 85 11.50 3.71 -5.17
C LEU A 85 12.83 4.29 -5.68
N ALA A 86 13.63 3.47 -6.37
CA ALA A 86 14.87 3.87 -7.04
C ALA A 86 14.64 5.07 -7.98
N ASP A 87 13.67 4.93 -8.88
CA ASP A 87 13.35 5.96 -9.89
C ASP A 87 12.82 7.26 -9.26
N LYS A 88 12.04 7.14 -8.18
CA LYS A 88 11.45 8.30 -7.50
C LYS A 88 12.46 9.08 -6.66
N TYR A 89 13.30 8.37 -5.91
CA TYR A 89 14.27 8.98 -4.99
C TYR A 89 15.66 9.16 -5.64
N ASP A 90 15.80 8.83 -6.92
CA ASP A 90 17.08 8.81 -7.66
C ASP A 90 18.14 7.96 -6.93
N ILE A 91 17.70 6.86 -6.32
CA ILE A 91 18.57 5.92 -5.60
C ILE A 91 18.91 4.78 -6.55
N PRO A 92 20.19 4.39 -6.72
CA PRO A 92 20.54 3.23 -7.52
C PRO A 92 19.89 1.96 -6.95
N ILE A 93 19.24 1.18 -7.83
CA ILE A 93 18.56 -0.07 -7.46
C ILE A 93 19.48 -1.06 -6.73
N GLU A 94 20.79 -1.00 -6.98
CA GLU A 94 21.80 -1.83 -6.34
C GLU A 94 21.97 -1.53 -4.84
N GLU A 95 21.66 -0.31 -4.40
CA GLU A 95 21.65 0.04 -2.97
C GLU A 95 20.36 -0.39 -2.26
N LEU A 96 19.24 -0.35 -2.96
CA LEU A 96 17.97 -0.86 -2.43
C LEU A 96 17.90 -2.38 -2.46
N CYS A 97 18.53 -2.99 -3.46
CA CYS A 97 18.46 -4.41 -3.75
C CYS A 97 19.83 -4.89 -4.26
N PRO A 98 20.80 -5.15 -3.36
CA PRO A 98 22.13 -5.63 -3.73
C PRO A 98 22.07 -7.03 -4.34
N ASP A 99 21.09 -7.84 -3.94
CA ASP A 99 20.83 -9.17 -4.47
C ASP A 99 20.07 -9.10 -5.80
N LYS A 100 20.80 -9.20 -6.92
CA LYS A 100 20.21 -9.26 -8.28
C LYS A 100 19.29 -10.48 -8.51
N SER A 101 19.31 -11.44 -7.59
CA SER A 101 18.42 -12.61 -7.56
C SER A 101 17.09 -12.34 -6.85
N PHE A 102 16.95 -11.19 -6.19
CA PHE A 102 15.72 -10.80 -5.51
C PHE A 102 14.75 -10.23 -6.54
N TYR A 103 13.68 -10.98 -6.78
CA TYR A 103 12.56 -10.54 -7.60
C TYR A 103 11.45 -10.10 -6.66
N PRO A 104 11.10 -8.79 -6.63
CA PRO A 104 10.03 -8.34 -5.76
C PRO A 104 8.72 -9.04 -6.15
N PRO A 105 7.91 -9.45 -5.18
CA PRO A 105 6.65 -10.11 -5.45
C PRO A 105 5.71 -9.17 -6.20
N GLN A 106 5.24 -9.60 -7.38
CA GLN A 106 4.24 -8.83 -8.15
C GLN A 106 2.87 -8.78 -7.49
N ARG A 107 2.58 -9.70 -6.56
CA ARG A 107 1.34 -9.69 -5.78
C ARG A 107 1.63 -10.03 -4.32
N VAL A 108 1.15 -9.19 -3.42
CA VAL A 108 1.23 -9.39 -1.97
C VAL A 108 -0.13 -9.21 -1.33
N THR A 109 -0.30 -9.75 -0.13
CA THR A 109 -1.51 -9.55 0.67
C THR A 109 -1.16 -8.69 1.87
N ALA A 110 -1.85 -7.56 2.02
CA ALA A 110 -1.71 -6.71 3.19
C ALA A 110 -2.27 -7.43 4.42
N ARG A 111 -1.58 -7.29 5.55
CA ARG A 111 -2.04 -7.84 6.82
C ARG A 111 -3.13 -6.93 7.36
N LEU A 112 -4.32 -7.48 7.60
CA LEU A 112 -5.44 -6.72 8.16
C LEU A 112 -5.52 -6.95 9.65
N ILE A 113 -5.56 -5.85 10.40
CA ILE A 113 -5.78 -5.86 11.84
C ILE A 113 -7.10 -5.12 12.08
N PRO A 114 -8.08 -5.72 12.79
CA PRO A 114 -9.31 -5.02 13.11
C PRO A 114 -9.01 -3.75 13.91
N PHE A 115 -9.67 -2.64 13.58
CA PHE A 115 -9.57 -1.42 14.37
C PHE A 115 -10.40 -1.61 15.64
N GLU A 116 -9.77 -2.11 16.70
CA GLU A 116 -10.39 -2.14 18.02
C GLU A 116 -10.37 -0.71 18.58
N THR A 117 -11.52 -0.03 18.49
CA THR A 117 -11.78 1.08 19.40
C THR A 117 -11.96 0.46 20.78
N GLU A 118 -10.90 0.40 21.59
CA GLU A 118 -11.05 0.13 23.02
C GLU A 118 -12.08 1.13 23.56
N ILE A 119 -13.20 0.57 24.04
CA ILE A 119 -14.35 1.27 24.61
C ILE A 119 -14.05 1.54 26.08
#